data_AF-A0A6J3AEQ8-F1
#
_entry.id   AF-A0A6J3AEQ8-F1
#
_cell.length_a   1.000
_cell.length_b   1.000
_cell.length_c   1.000
_cell.angle_alpha   90.00
_cell.angle_beta   90.00
_cell.angle_gamma   90.00
#
_symmetry.space_group_name_H-M   'P 1'
#
loop_
_entity.id
_entity.type
_entity.pdbx_description
1 polymer ?
#
loop_
_entity_poly.entity_id
_entity_poly.type
_entity_poly.pdbx_seq_one_letter_code
_entity_poly.pdbx_strand_id
1 'polypeptide(L)'
;MAPEALSFSFSQKSDVWSLGCIILDMASCSFVDATEAMLLRKSMRSSPDGLRGVLRTMEERKVPDAKIFNSLLPLMLQINPSERITIRAHAGGSGRAQHRPPRALLGGIAGTAAGHTADTRRGATQRAPQEGASGGQGRGEVAGSLLLPRDVIHITCVSHNFRSSSTALALHGPVMPLPIIDTLLETNVASILEVMQSFSSQPEVQHRAMKRLLKMPENQLGLPWPMELVEMLVGIMKQHERVPDVQLCACSLLLRTLGHALAQDPAAVVPSDSAITPVLLSVMRSHPEKQELLVLVYGLLAIVASQEPATDELQKAGLFEHILEHLDTFSRNRDICINGMSLLWALLVDAVVVDKAPLEKAPALTAEVMATYPADVEMAEAGCAVLWLLSLLGEQPGAPGLAGWTLDPRDEARTGPSAGCIEEHQFEEVVVLFLRSIRLCQDQVLLVNNAYRGLASLAEVSELAALQVVMPKEDSSGLTLLQETYQLHRDDPEVVESICVLLAQLASYDDILPELLSSGTQPLVEEIHGRFTSSLELVSDAGRVLRRLEASQRCSEGGQ
;
A
#
# COMPACT_ATOMS: atom_id res chain seq x y z
N MET A 1 -30.28 -4.49 20.30
CA MET A 1 -30.42 -5.67 19.42
C MET A 1 -31.77 -5.66 18.75
N ALA A 2 -31.82 -6.07 17.48
CA ALA A 2 -33.04 -6.22 16.70
C ALA A 2 -33.96 -7.32 17.28
N PRO A 3 -35.29 -7.24 17.07
CA PRO A 3 -36.22 -8.26 17.56
C PRO A 3 -35.84 -9.68 17.13
N GLU A 4 -35.47 -9.86 15.85
CA GLU A 4 -35.08 -11.15 15.28
C GLU A 4 -33.72 -11.67 15.77
N ALA A 5 -32.84 -10.79 16.24
CA ALA A 5 -31.56 -11.17 16.82
C ALA A 5 -31.71 -11.85 18.19
N LEU A 6 -32.86 -11.69 18.86
CA LEU A 6 -33.20 -12.45 20.08
C LEU A 6 -33.49 -13.93 19.78
N SER A 7 -33.84 -14.25 18.53
CA SER A 7 -33.96 -15.62 18.01
C SER A 7 -32.73 -16.07 17.23
N PHE A 8 -31.57 -15.43 17.44
CA PHE A 8 -30.31 -15.71 16.74
C PHE A 8 -30.37 -15.57 15.20
N SER A 9 -31.27 -14.74 14.69
CA SER A 9 -31.33 -14.39 13.26
C SER A 9 -30.57 -13.08 13.02
N PHE A 10 -29.41 -13.17 12.36
CA PHE A 10 -28.55 -12.04 12.02
C PHE A 10 -28.55 -11.83 10.50
N SER A 11 -28.79 -10.60 10.07
CA SER A 11 -28.84 -10.21 8.65
C SER A 11 -28.51 -8.73 8.48
N GLN A 12 -28.28 -8.28 7.24
CA GLN A 12 -28.16 -6.85 6.96
C GLN A 12 -29.36 -6.04 7.47
N LYS A 13 -30.55 -6.65 7.55
CA LYS A 13 -31.72 -6.00 8.15
C LYS A 13 -31.54 -5.80 9.65
N SER A 14 -31.01 -6.77 10.38
CA SER A 14 -30.74 -6.61 11.83
C SER A 14 -29.69 -5.55 12.10
N ASP A 15 -28.74 -5.36 11.17
CA ASP A 15 -27.74 -4.30 11.23
C ASP A 15 -28.38 -2.92 11.02
N VAL A 16 -29.28 -2.78 10.04
CA VAL A 16 -30.07 -1.55 9.83
C VAL A 16 -30.87 -1.16 11.08
N TRP A 17 -31.46 -2.13 11.79
CA TRP A 17 -32.14 -1.84 13.06
C TRP A 17 -31.17 -1.38 14.14
N SER A 18 -30.01 -2.04 14.25
CA SER A 18 -29.00 -1.70 15.24
C SER A 18 -28.43 -0.30 15.00
N LEU A 19 -28.17 0.05 13.75
CA LEU A 19 -27.82 1.40 13.33
C LEU A 19 -28.93 2.41 13.64
N GLY A 20 -30.19 2.07 13.38
CA GLY A 20 -31.33 2.91 13.73
C GLY A 20 -31.42 3.17 15.24
N CYS A 21 -31.11 2.18 16.08
CA CYS A 21 -31.04 2.35 17.53
C CYS A 21 -29.91 3.30 17.94
N ILE A 22 -28.73 3.19 17.32
CA ILE A 22 -27.59 4.07 17.59
C ILE A 22 -27.92 5.50 17.20
N ILE A 23 -28.51 5.71 16.01
CA ILE A 23 -28.94 7.04 15.55
C ILE A 23 -29.99 7.62 16.51
N LEU A 24 -30.97 6.82 16.94
CA LEU A 24 -31.97 7.25 17.91
C LEU A 24 -31.32 7.68 19.22
N ASP A 25 -30.43 6.86 19.79
CA ASP A 25 -29.74 7.16 21.04
C ASP A 25 -28.90 8.45 20.93
N MET A 26 -28.18 8.63 19.82
CA MET A 26 -27.40 9.86 19.57
C MET A 26 -28.29 11.09 19.39
N ALA A 27 -29.40 10.98 18.67
CA ALA A 27 -30.31 12.11 18.43
C ALA A 27 -31.12 12.48 19.68
N SER A 28 -31.33 11.54 20.61
CA SER A 28 -32.11 11.77 21.84
C SER A 28 -31.28 11.97 23.10
N CYS A 29 -29.97 11.76 23.09
CA CYS A 29 -29.12 11.79 24.29
C CYS A 29 -29.11 13.14 25.03
N SER A 30 -29.54 14.23 24.39
CA SER A 30 -29.64 15.56 24.99
C SER A 30 -30.89 15.73 25.88
N PHE A 31 -31.89 14.85 25.78
CA PHE A 31 -33.15 14.95 26.52
C PHE A 31 -33.76 13.61 26.96
N VAL A 32 -33.12 12.48 26.66
CA VAL A 32 -33.49 11.13 27.11
C VAL A 32 -32.32 10.55 27.87
N ASP A 33 -32.55 10.16 29.13
CA ASP A 33 -31.49 9.54 29.93
C ASP A 33 -31.25 8.07 29.56
N ALA A 34 -30.18 7.47 30.11
CA ALA A 34 -29.78 6.11 29.77
C ALA A 34 -30.87 5.05 30.09
N THR A 35 -31.66 5.28 31.14
CA THR A 35 -32.74 4.36 31.57
C THR A 35 -33.95 4.49 30.65
N GLU A 36 -34.34 5.73 30.34
CA GLU A 36 -35.41 6.04 29.41
C GLU A 36 -35.11 5.54 27.99
N ALA A 37 -33.86 5.71 27.52
CA ALA A 37 -33.42 5.22 26.21
C ALA A 37 -33.45 3.68 26.15
N MET A 38 -33.09 3.00 27.24
CA MET A 38 -33.21 1.54 27.32
C MET A 38 -34.68 1.09 27.27
N LEU A 39 -35.57 1.75 28.02
CA LEU A 39 -37.00 1.43 28.05
C LEU A 39 -37.67 1.70 26.70
N LEU A 40 -37.30 2.79 26.02
CA LEU A 40 -37.74 3.12 24.67
C LEU A 40 -37.32 2.02 23.68
N ARG A 41 -36.05 1.60 23.68
CA ARG A 41 -35.57 0.50 22.82
C ARG A 41 -36.24 -0.83 23.11
N LYS A 42 -36.69 -1.05 24.35
CA LYS A 42 -37.47 -2.23 24.73
C LYS A 42 -38.90 -2.15 24.21
N SER A 43 -39.56 -0.99 24.33
CA SER A 43 -40.96 -0.80 23.89
C SER A 43 -41.11 -0.83 22.36
N MET A 44 -40.13 -0.30 21.61
CA MET A 44 -40.10 -0.32 20.15
C MET A 44 -40.12 -1.73 19.54
N ARG A 45 -39.70 -2.76 20.29
CA ARG A 45 -39.74 -4.16 19.80
C ARG A 45 -41.16 -4.73 19.78
N SER A 46 -42.11 -4.06 20.42
CA SER A 46 -43.47 -4.57 20.62
C SER A 46 -44.55 -3.59 20.19
N SER A 47 -44.21 -2.31 19.99
CA SER A 47 -45.13 -1.27 19.53
C SER A 47 -44.49 -0.38 18.45
N PRO A 48 -45.08 -0.28 17.25
CA PRO A 48 -44.59 0.59 16.18
C PRO A 48 -44.77 2.09 16.50
N ASP A 49 -45.67 2.44 17.42
CA ASP A 49 -45.92 3.84 17.81
C ASP A 49 -44.92 4.39 18.84
N GLY A 50 -43.99 3.56 19.34
CA GLY A 50 -43.03 3.93 20.38
C GLY A 50 -42.10 5.10 20.01
N LEU A 51 -41.88 5.32 18.72
CA LEU A 51 -41.02 6.40 18.19
C LEU A 51 -41.69 7.78 18.21
N ARG A 52 -43.01 7.83 18.09
CA ARG A 52 -43.76 9.06 17.76
C ARG A 52 -43.58 10.17 18.80
N GLY A 53 -43.47 9.81 20.08
CA GLY A 53 -43.22 10.75 21.17
C GLY A 53 -41.86 11.40 21.08
N VAL A 54 -40.81 10.58 20.93
CA VAL A 54 -39.41 11.04 20.89
C VAL A 54 -39.12 11.86 19.64
N LEU A 55 -39.65 11.44 18.49
CA LEU A 55 -39.57 12.17 17.23
C LEU A 55 -40.21 13.57 17.31
N ARG A 56 -41.35 13.70 18.01
CA ARG A 56 -41.97 15.02 18.28
C ARG A 56 -41.09 15.87 19.19
N THR A 57 -40.54 15.28 20.25
CA THR A 57 -39.63 15.99 21.15
C THR A 57 -38.37 16.46 20.42
N MET A 58 -37.86 15.70 19.45
CA MET A 58 -36.74 16.14 18.59
C MET A 58 -37.09 17.40 17.79
N GLU A 59 -38.30 17.49 17.24
CA GLU A 59 -38.77 18.70 16.55
C GLU A 59 -38.93 19.89 17.50
N GLU A 60 -39.58 19.67 18.65
CA GLU A 60 -39.82 20.70 19.67
C GLU A 60 -38.50 21.27 20.21
N ARG A 61 -37.50 20.41 20.40
CA ARG A 61 -36.15 20.77 20.87
C ARG A 61 -35.23 21.29 19.76
N LYS A 62 -35.70 21.33 18.50
CA LYS A 62 -34.92 21.74 17.33
C LYS A 62 -33.60 20.98 17.20
N VAL A 63 -33.64 19.66 17.43
CA VAL A 63 -32.47 18.79 17.20
C VAL A 63 -32.03 18.93 15.74
N PRO A 64 -30.72 19.10 15.47
CA PRO A 64 -30.20 19.13 14.10
C PRO A 64 -30.74 17.95 13.29
N ASP A 65 -31.14 18.19 12.05
CA ASP A 65 -31.64 17.16 11.15
C ASP A 65 -32.86 16.37 11.65
N ALA A 66 -33.64 16.92 12.62
CA ALA A 66 -34.87 16.31 13.12
C ALA A 66 -35.83 15.88 11.98
N LYS A 67 -35.91 16.66 10.89
CA LYS A 67 -36.70 16.30 9.71
C LYS A 67 -36.21 15.01 9.03
N ILE A 68 -34.89 14.82 8.95
CA ILE A 68 -34.28 13.61 8.38
C ILE A 68 -34.57 12.43 9.30
N PHE A 69 -34.35 12.58 10.61
CA PHE A 69 -34.65 11.53 11.59
C PHE A 69 -36.13 11.13 11.60
N ASN A 70 -37.05 12.09 11.45
CA ASN A 70 -38.49 11.83 11.35
C ASN A 70 -38.88 11.03 10.11
N SER A 71 -38.11 11.15 9.03
CA SER A 71 -38.32 10.35 7.82
C SER A 71 -37.60 8.99 7.88
N LEU A 72 -36.43 8.91 8.50
CA LEU A 72 -35.52 7.78 8.40
C LEU A 72 -35.69 6.76 9.53
N LEU A 73 -35.81 7.19 10.79
CA LEU A 73 -35.92 6.28 11.93
C LEU A 73 -37.14 5.36 11.87
N PRO A 74 -38.34 5.82 11.44
CA PRO A 74 -39.49 4.94 11.25
C PRO A 74 -39.26 3.86 10.18
N LEU A 75 -38.36 4.09 9.22
CA LEU A 75 -38.05 3.14 8.15
C LEU A 75 -36.98 2.12 8.57
N MET A 76 -36.06 2.51 9.46
CA MET A 76 -35.01 1.65 10.00
C MET A 76 -35.48 0.77 11.17
N LEU A 77 -36.42 1.27 11.97
CA LEU A 77 -36.89 0.63 13.21
C LEU A 77 -38.25 -0.08 13.02
N GLN A 78 -38.46 -0.66 11.84
CA GLN A 78 -39.59 -1.55 11.56
C GLN A 78 -39.39 -2.92 12.22
N ILE A 79 -40.39 -3.39 12.97
CA ILE A 79 -40.33 -4.65 13.72
C ILE A 79 -40.16 -5.82 12.76
N ASN A 80 -40.90 -5.82 11.64
CA ASN A 80 -40.79 -6.83 10.60
C ASN A 80 -39.55 -6.54 9.72
N PRO A 81 -38.57 -7.47 9.63
CA PRO A 81 -37.35 -7.25 8.83
C PRO A 81 -37.61 -7.02 7.34
N SER A 82 -38.67 -7.62 6.79
CA SER A 82 -39.05 -7.48 5.38
C SER A 82 -39.56 -6.08 5.00
N GLU A 83 -40.12 -5.34 5.97
CA GLU A 83 -40.64 -3.98 5.78
C GLU A 83 -39.57 -2.90 6.05
N ARG A 84 -38.42 -3.31 6.58
CA ARG A 84 -37.29 -2.44 6.92
C ARG A 84 -36.52 -2.06 5.65
N ILE A 85 -35.90 -0.88 5.61
CA ILE A 85 -35.12 -0.43 4.42
C ILE A 85 -33.89 -1.30 4.13
N THR A 86 -33.37 -1.25 2.90
CA THR A 86 -32.15 -1.97 2.46
C THR A 86 -31.09 -0.96 2.03
N ILE A 87 -29.83 -1.19 2.41
CA ILE A 87 -28.70 -0.39 1.95
C ILE A 87 -28.09 -1.12 0.73
N ARG A 88 -28.03 -0.47 -0.44
CA ARG A 88 -27.32 -1.02 -1.61
C ARG A 88 -25.85 -0.61 -1.57
N ALA A 89 -24.94 -1.57 -1.50
CA ALA A 89 -23.53 -1.36 -1.82
C ALA A 89 -23.39 -1.22 -3.35
N HIS A 90 -22.70 -0.19 -3.83
CA HIS A 90 -22.31 -0.11 -5.25
C HIS A 90 -21.27 -1.20 -5.54
N ALA A 91 -21.64 -2.16 -6.37
CA ALA A 91 -20.70 -3.10 -6.98
C ALA A 91 -19.96 -2.36 -8.10
N GLY A 92 -18.69 -1.99 -7.85
CA GLY A 92 -17.76 -1.57 -8.89
C GLY A 92 -17.52 -2.70 -9.88
N GLY A 93 -17.47 -2.34 -11.17
CA GLY A 93 -17.38 -3.27 -12.29
C GLY A 93 -16.13 -4.15 -12.27
N SER A 94 -16.30 -5.36 -12.80
CA SER A 94 -15.25 -6.31 -13.14
C SER A 94 -14.25 -5.68 -14.12
N GLY A 95 -13.12 -5.22 -13.59
CA GLY A 95 -11.91 -4.93 -14.34
C GLY A 95 -10.88 -6.02 -14.04
N ARG A 96 -10.19 -6.49 -15.09
CA ARG A 96 -9.07 -7.44 -15.05
C ARG A 96 -8.12 -7.13 -13.88
N ALA A 97 -7.70 -8.18 -13.17
CA ALA A 97 -6.62 -8.10 -12.19
C ALA A 97 -5.35 -7.59 -12.89
N GLN A 98 -5.05 -6.30 -12.70
CA GLN A 98 -3.69 -5.80 -12.80
C GLN A 98 -2.96 -6.30 -11.55
N HIS A 99 -1.88 -7.03 -11.72
CA HIS A 99 -1.03 -7.49 -10.63
C HIS A 99 -0.47 -6.27 -9.87
N ARG A 100 -1.01 -6.00 -8.68
CA ARG A 100 -0.33 -5.23 -7.63
C ARG A 100 -0.30 -6.10 -6.37
N PRO A 101 0.90 -6.56 -5.96
CA PRO A 101 1.23 -6.48 -4.53
C PRO A 101 2.74 -6.26 -4.25
N PRO A 102 3.15 -5.92 -3.00
CA PRO A 102 2.35 -5.45 -1.86
C PRO A 102 2.87 -4.16 -1.21
N ARG A 103 1.92 -3.48 -0.56
CA ARG A 103 2.10 -2.42 0.45
C ARG A 103 2.90 -2.87 1.70
N ALA A 104 3.58 -4.02 1.67
CA ALA A 104 4.41 -4.57 2.73
C ALA A 104 5.75 -3.82 2.88
N LEU A 105 6.37 -3.40 1.78
CA LEU A 105 7.50 -2.45 1.79
C LEU A 105 7.12 -1.15 2.52
N LEU A 106 5.90 -0.65 2.28
CA LEU A 106 5.35 0.52 2.99
C LEU A 106 4.99 0.22 4.46
N GLY A 107 4.61 -1.02 4.78
CA GLY A 107 4.34 -1.48 6.14
C GLY A 107 5.59 -1.45 7.03
N GLY A 108 6.76 -1.78 6.47
CA GLY A 108 8.06 -1.65 7.15
C GLY A 108 8.44 -0.20 7.47
N ILE A 109 8.14 0.73 6.54
CA ILE A 109 8.38 2.18 6.71
C ILE A 109 7.58 2.77 7.88
N ALA A 110 6.38 2.24 8.16
CA ALA A 110 5.59 2.66 9.32
C ALA A 110 6.11 2.09 10.65
N GLY A 111 6.80 0.95 10.63
CA GLY A 111 7.29 0.24 11.82
C GLY A 111 8.57 0.79 12.42
N THR A 112 9.44 1.42 11.62
CA THR A 112 10.75 1.94 12.06
C THR A 112 10.67 3.29 12.78
N ALA A 113 9.59 4.06 12.58
CA ALA A 113 9.37 5.35 13.25
C ALA A 113 8.76 5.24 14.67
N ALA A 114 8.33 4.05 15.09
CA ALA A 114 7.80 3.79 16.43
C ALA A 114 8.79 2.95 17.24
N GLY A 115 9.48 3.57 18.20
CA GLY A 115 10.55 2.96 18.95
C GLY A 115 10.24 1.60 19.60
N HIS A 116 11.21 0.69 19.47
CA HIS A 116 11.59 -0.41 20.36
C HIS A 116 10.66 -0.69 21.55
N THR A 117 9.83 -1.74 21.44
CA THR A 117 9.58 -2.67 22.56
C THR A 117 9.13 -4.05 22.03
N ALA A 118 9.97 -5.03 22.35
CA ALA A 118 9.81 -6.49 22.45
C ALA A 118 8.53 -7.22 21.99
N ASP A 119 8.78 -8.28 21.22
CA ASP A 119 8.41 -9.69 21.45
C ASP A 119 6.92 -10.06 21.58
N THR A 120 6.45 -11.02 20.77
CA THR A 120 5.70 -12.23 21.18
C THR A 120 5.05 -12.94 19.97
N ARG A 121 5.46 -14.20 19.77
CA ARG A 121 4.73 -15.38 19.25
C ARG A 121 3.43 -15.16 18.42
N ARG A 122 3.44 -15.62 17.17
CA ARG A 122 2.22 -16.00 16.44
C ARG A 122 1.88 -17.48 16.66
N GLY A 123 0.78 -17.70 17.37
CA GLY A 123 0.08 -18.98 17.44
C GLY A 123 -0.78 -19.21 16.19
N ALA A 124 -0.79 -20.46 15.75
CA ALA A 124 -1.63 -20.96 14.68
C ALA A 124 -3.12 -20.79 14.99
N THR A 125 -3.93 -20.54 13.96
CA THR A 125 -5.38 -20.79 14.04
C THR A 125 -5.89 -21.39 12.74
N GLN A 126 -6.48 -22.57 12.89
CA GLN A 126 -7.09 -23.41 11.87
C GLN A 126 -8.31 -22.74 11.23
N ARG A 127 -8.49 -22.95 9.92
CA ARG A 127 -9.69 -22.59 9.16
C ARG A 127 -10.46 -23.86 8.81
N ALA A 128 -11.78 -23.84 8.99
CA ALA A 128 -12.74 -24.84 8.50
C ALA A 128 -13.76 -24.14 7.56
N PRO A 129 -14.48 -24.88 6.69
CA PRO A 129 -14.76 -24.46 5.32
C PRO A 129 -16.12 -23.78 5.10
N GLN A 130 -16.24 -23.05 3.97
CA GLN A 130 -17.47 -22.49 3.42
C GLN A 130 -18.16 -23.50 2.48
N GLU A 131 -19.48 -23.67 2.67
CA GLU A 131 -20.39 -24.28 1.70
C GLU A 131 -21.06 -23.19 0.82
N GLY A 132 -21.29 -23.51 -0.45
CA GLY A 132 -21.84 -22.59 -1.46
C GLY A 132 -23.35 -22.71 -1.70
N ALA A 133 -23.90 -21.72 -2.41
CA ALA A 133 -25.17 -21.75 -3.17
C ALA A 133 -25.26 -20.44 -4.00
N SER A 134 -25.26 -20.48 -5.34
CA SER A 134 -26.37 -20.73 -6.28
C SER A 134 -27.30 -19.52 -6.49
N GLY A 135 -27.51 -19.17 -7.77
CA GLY A 135 -28.11 -17.91 -8.24
C GLY A 135 -29.64 -17.81 -8.19
N GLY A 136 -30.13 -16.62 -8.58
CA GLY A 136 -31.55 -16.30 -8.73
C GLY A 136 -31.77 -14.85 -9.16
N GLN A 137 -32.55 -14.63 -10.22
CA GLN A 137 -32.63 -13.42 -11.03
C GLN A 137 -33.99 -12.69 -10.88
N GLY A 138 -33.98 -11.35 -10.92
CA GLY A 138 -34.98 -10.55 -11.68
C GLY A 138 -35.95 -9.59 -10.95
N ARG A 139 -35.88 -8.32 -11.40
CA ARG A 139 -36.93 -7.28 -11.62
C ARG A 139 -37.42 -6.33 -10.49
N GLY A 140 -37.48 -5.03 -10.85
CA GLY A 140 -38.52 -4.07 -10.41
C GLY A 140 -38.01 -2.78 -9.74
N GLU A 141 -38.23 -1.62 -10.39
CA GLU A 141 -37.83 -0.26 -10.01
C GLU A 141 -38.56 0.32 -8.76
N VAL A 142 -37.94 1.29 -8.06
CA VAL A 142 -38.44 2.68 -7.88
C VAL A 142 -37.24 3.58 -7.51
N ALA A 143 -37.03 4.65 -8.27
CA ALA A 143 -36.04 5.69 -8.00
C ALA A 143 -36.46 6.55 -6.80
N GLY A 144 -35.66 6.53 -5.73
CA GLY A 144 -35.72 7.47 -4.62
C GLY A 144 -34.30 7.79 -4.19
N SER A 145 -33.91 9.06 -4.30
CA SER A 145 -32.58 9.57 -4.02
C SER A 145 -32.09 9.11 -2.64
N LEU A 146 -31.12 8.19 -2.63
CA LEU A 146 -30.54 7.58 -1.44
C LEU A 146 -29.27 8.34 -1.05
N LEU A 147 -29.31 9.01 0.09
CA LEU A 147 -28.16 9.57 0.80
C LEU A 147 -27.22 8.43 1.21
N LEU A 148 -25.91 8.63 1.06
CA LEU A 148 -24.90 7.61 1.31
C LEU A 148 -24.63 7.48 2.82
N PRO A 149 -24.21 6.30 3.32
CA PRO A 149 -23.80 6.10 4.73
C PRO A 149 -22.68 7.05 5.18
N ARG A 150 -21.84 7.51 4.24
CA ARG A 150 -20.79 8.52 4.46
C ARG A 150 -21.38 9.87 4.90
N ASP A 151 -22.54 10.24 4.37
CA ASP A 151 -23.22 11.50 4.70
C ASP A 151 -23.82 11.47 6.11
N VAL A 152 -24.18 10.28 6.62
CA VAL A 152 -24.75 10.11 7.97
C VAL A 152 -23.68 10.06 9.06
N ILE A 153 -22.51 9.46 8.78
CA ILE A 153 -21.34 9.49 9.69
C ILE A 153 -20.72 10.90 9.73
N HIS A 154 -20.76 11.62 8.61
CA HIS A 154 -20.33 13.01 8.53
C HIS A 154 -21.18 13.92 9.45
N ILE A 155 -22.49 13.68 9.60
CA ILE A 155 -23.34 14.55 10.40
C ILE A 155 -23.09 14.42 11.91
N THR A 156 -22.86 13.23 12.46
CA THR A 156 -22.80 13.04 13.94
C THR A 156 -21.45 13.36 14.58
N CYS A 157 -20.35 13.36 13.83
CA CYS A 157 -19.05 13.85 14.32
C CYS A 157 -18.81 15.34 13.99
N VAL A 158 -19.47 15.89 12.95
CA VAL A 158 -19.21 17.25 12.46
C VAL A 158 -20.30 18.25 12.88
N SER A 159 -21.45 17.83 13.41
CA SER A 159 -22.51 18.78 13.85
C SER A 159 -22.26 19.45 15.21
N HIS A 160 -21.17 19.13 15.92
CA HIS A 160 -20.60 20.13 16.81
C HIS A 160 -19.83 21.12 15.94
N ASN A 161 -20.53 22.18 15.56
CA ASN A 161 -19.91 23.43 15.14
C ASN A 161 -18.70 23.69 16.04
N PHE A 162 -17.50 23.56 15.48
CA PHE A 162 -16.24 24.09 15.99
C PHE A 162 -16.23 25.63 15.94
N ARG A 163 -17.36 26.23 16.30
CA ARG A 163 -17.49 27.62 16.71
C ARG A 163 -18.03 27.59 18.12
N SER A 164 -17.13 27.30 19.07
CA SER A 164 -17.17 28.04 20.32
C SER A 164 -17.30 29.52 19.95
N SER A 165 -18.29 30.20 20.53
CA SER A 165 -18.44 31.64 20.41
C SER A 165 -17.31 32.32 21.17
N SER A 166 -16.10 32.22 20.64
CA SER A 166 -15.02 33.13 20.93
C SER A 166 -15.00 34.07 19.73
N THR A 167 -15.54 35.28 19.93
CA THR A 167 -15.19 36.43 19.09
C THR A 167 -13.70 36.36 18.78
N ALA A 168 -13.36 36.12 17.51
CA ALA A 168 -12.02 36.22 17.00
C ALA A 168 -11.58 37.69 17.15
N LEU A 169 -11.12 38.04 18.34
CA LEU A 169 -10.10 39.05 18.48
C LEU A 169 -8.90 38.46 17.75
N ALA A 170 -8.69 38.91 16.52
CA ALA A 170 -7.40 38.90 15.85
C ALA A 170 -6.45 39.77 16.68
N LEU A 171 -6.12 39.30 17.88
CA LEU A 171 -4.99 39.77 18.63
C LEU A 171 -3.82 39.17 17.87
N HIS A 172 -3.03 40.03 17.22
CA HIS A 172 -1.59 39.88 17.30
C HIS A 172 -1.25 39.76 18.79
N GLY A 173 -1.37 38.55 19.32
CA GLY A 173 -1.31 38.24 20.75
C GLY A 173 0.11 37.89 21.13
N PRO A 174 0.57 38.32 22.31
CA PRO A 174 1.93 38.10 22.79
C PRO A 174 2.22 36.60 22.90
N VAL A 175 3.50 36.24 22.80
CA VAL A 175 4.02 34.89 23.05
C VAL A 175 3.36 34.33 24.31
N MET A 176 2.57 33.26 24.15
CA MET A 176 1.91 32.60 25.28
C MET A 176 2.97 31.95 26.18
N PRO A 177 2.96 32.18 27.50
CA PRO A 177 3.90 31.51 28.40
C PRO A 177 3.78 29.99 28.30
N LEU A 178 4.92 29.32 28.10
CA LEU A 178 5.05 27.87 27.93
C LEU A 178 4.24 27.03 28.95
N PRO A 179 4.17 27.36 30.25
CA PRO A 179 3.42 26.55 31.22
C PRO A 179 1.91 26.49 30.94
N ILE A 180 1.34 27.57 30.41
CA ILE A 180 -0.10 27.64 30.12
C ILE A 180 -0.41 26.75 28.91
N ILE A 181 0.47 26.75 27.92
CA ILE A 181 0.36 25.88 26.75
C ILE A 181 0.40 24.40 27.18
N ASP A 182 1.31 24.02 28.08
CA ASP A 182 1.39 22.63 28.58
C ASP A 182 0.08 22.20 29.24
N THR A 183 -0.49 23.04 30.10
CA THR A 183 -1.77 22.71 30.77
C THR A 183 -2.95 22.57 29.81
N LEU A 184 -2.98 23.37 28.73
CA LEU A 184 -4.02 23.25 27.70
C LEU A 184 -3.85 21.99 26.85
N LEU A 185 -2.61 21.53 26.65
CA LEU A 185 -2.29 20.34 25.85
C LEU A 185 -2.35 19.02 26.62
N GLU A 186 -2.49 19.03 27.95
CA GLU A 186 -2.73 17.83 28.75
C GLU A 186 -4.14 17.23 28.58
N THR A 187 -4.99 17.89 27.80
CA THR A 187 -6.39 17.57 27.58
C THR A 187 -6.60 16.52 26.47
N ASN A 188 -7.84 16.34 26.01
CA ASN A 188 -8.20 15.36 24.97
C ASN A 188 -7.78 15.83 23.56
N VAL A 189 -7.86 14.93 22.57
CA VAL A 189 -7.48 15.22 21.17
C VAL A 189 -8.22 16.43 20.59
N ALA A 190 -9.52 16.56 20.83
CA ALA A 190 -10.31 17.68 20.32
C ALA A 190 -9.82 19.03 20.84
N SER A 191 -9.53 19.14 22.13
CA SER A 191 -8.97 20.34 22.75
C SER A 191 -7.57 20.68 22.21
N ILE A 192 -6.73 19.67 21.96
CA ILE A 192 -5.41 19.88 21.35
C ILE A 192 -5.58 20.48 19.93
N LEU A 193 -6.52 19.95 19.15
CA LEU A 193 -6.81 20.44 17.79
C LEU A 193 -7.39 21.87 17.80
N GLU A 194 -8.26 22.21 18.76
CA GLU A 194 -8.74 23.59 18.96
C GLU A 194 -7.60 24.57 19.22
N VAL A 195 -6.64 24.19 20.06
CA VAL A 195 -5.45 24.99 20.35
C VAL A 195 -4.59 25.15 19.09
N MET A 196 -4.37 24.07 18.34
CA MET A 196 -3.62 24.12 17.08
C MET A 196 -4.28 25.06 16.06
N GLN A 197 -5.61 25.01 15.90
CA GLN A 197 -6.32 25.93 15.00
C GLN A 197 -6.25 27.39 15.48
N SER A 198 -6.42 27.63 16.78
CA SER A 198 -6.46 28.97 17.37
C SER A 198 -5.10 29.68 17.33
N PHE A 199 -4.01 28.92 17.42
CA PHE A 199 -2.64 29.41 17.44
C PHE A 199 -1.83 28.92 16.23
N SER A 200 -2.47 28.85 15.05
CA SER A 200 -1.88 28.33 13.81
C SER A 200 -0.57 29.04 13.44
N SER A 201 -0.42 30.33 13.73
CA SER A 201 0.78 31.12 13.42
C SER A 201 1.97 30.94 14.37
N GLN A 202 1.83 30.21 15.48
CA GLN A 202 2.89 30.05 16.48
C GLN A 202 3.56 28.68 16.36
N PRO A 203 4.78 28.57 15.79
CA PRO A 203 5.42 27.28 15.53
C PRO A 203 5.70 26.49 16.82
N GLU A 204 5.98 27.16 17.94
CA GLU A 204 6.23 26.52 19.23
C GLU A 204 4.98 25.80 19.76
N VAL A 205 3.80 26.41 19.58
CA VAL A 205 2.52 25.82 19.97
C VAL A 205 2.21 24.61 19.09
N GLN A 206 2.37 24.75 17.76
CA GLN A 206 2.14 23.66 16.82
C GLN A 206 3.06 22.47 17.10
N HIS A 207 4.36 22.71 17.26
CA HIS A 207 5.34 21.67 17.56
C HIS A 207 4.99 20.92 18.85
N ARG A 208 4.65 21.64 19.92
CA ARG A 208 4.32 21.03 21.22
C ARG A 208 3.01 20.24 21.18
N ALA A 209 2.00 20.76 20.51
CA ALA A 209 0.71 20.09 20.32
C ALA A 209 0.88 18.79 19.52
N MET A 210 1.59 18.85 18.39
CA MET A 210 1.87 17.66 17.57
C MET A 210 2.73 16.64 18.32
N LYS A 211 3.73 17.08 19.08
CA LYS A 211 4.54 16.18 19.93
C LYS A 211 3.70 15.50 21.00
N ARG A 212 2.67 16.18 21.54
CA ARG A 212 1.73 15.57 22.47
C ARG A 212 0.89 14.49 21.80
N LEU A 213 0.36 14.77 20.60
CA LEU A 213 -0.41 13.83 19.79
C LEU A 213 0.41 12.58 19.43
N LEU A 214 1.68 12.75 19.03
CA LEU A 214 2.58 11.64 18.76
C LEU A 214 2.78 10.72 19.97
N LYS A 215 2.79 11.27 21.20
CA LYS A 215 2.90 10.49 22.44
C LYS A 215 1.61 9.78 22.86
N MET A 216 0.47 10.11 22.26
CA MET A 216 -0.79 9.46 22.62
C MET A 216 -0.88 8.05 21.99
N PRO A 217 -1.46 7.07 22.71
CA PRO A 217 -1.69 5.74 22.16
C PRO A 217 -2.83 5.77 21.12
N GLU A 218 -2.83 4.81 20.20
CA GLU A 218 -3.74 4.79 19.04
C GLU A 218 -5.23 4.77 19.43
N ASN A 219 -5.56 4.06 20.50
CA ASN A 219 -6.91 3.99 21.06
C ASN A 219 -7.44 5.35 21.58
N GLN A 220 -6.55 6.27 21.95
CA GLN A 220 -6.91 7.63 22.39
C GLN A 220 -6.93 8.63 21.23
N LEU A 221 -6.20 8.32 20.15
CA LEU A 221 -6.11 9.17 18.96
C LEU A 221 -7.34 9.05 18.05
N GLY A 222 -8.12 7.97 18.17
CA GLY A 222 -9.28 7.72 17.30
C GLY A 222 -8.89 7.55 15.84
N LEU A 223 -7.78 6.85 15.57
CA LEU A 223 -7.32 6.54 14.21
C LEU A 223 -8.29 5.59 13.46
N PRO A 224 -8.41 5.69 12.12
CA PRO A 224 -7.77 6.67 11.25
C PRO A 224 -8.36 8.08 11.39
N TRP A 225 -7.50 9.10 11.25
CA TRP A 225 -7.91 10.49 11.37
C TRP A 225 -8.76 10.96 10.18
N PRO A 226 -9.76 11.84 10.40
CA PRO A 226 -10.59 12.37 9.33
C PRO A 226 -9.80 13.38 8.47
N MET A 227 -10.35 13.67 7.29
CA MET A 227 -9.64 14.44 6.25
C MET A 227 -9.27 15.86 6.66
N GLU A 228 -10.13 16.48 7.46
CA GLU A 228 -9.95 17.83 7.97
C GLU A 228 -8.68 17.95 8.82
N LEU A 229 -8.23 16.85 9.45
CA LEU A 229 -6.96 16.84 10.19
C LEU A 229 -5.75 16.71 9.27
N VAL A 230 -5.87 15.93 8.19
CA VAL A 230 -4.84 15.87 7.16
C VAL A 230 -4.67 17.24 6.51
N GLU A 231 -5.77 17.89 6.13
CA GLU A 231 -5.78 19.26 5.60
C GLU A 231 -5.19 20.28 6.57
N MET A 232 -5.51 20.16 7.87
CA MET A 232 -4.91 21.01 8.91
C MET A 232 -3.39 20.83 8.98
N LEU A 233 -2.90 19.58 9.01
CA LEU A 233 -1.46 19.30 9.03
C LEU A 233 -0.77 19.85 7.79
N VAL A 234 -1.35 19.65 6.60
CA VAL A 234 -0.87 20.21 5.33
C VAL A 234 -0.82 21.75 5.40
N GLY A 235 -1.84 22.40 5.99
CA GLY A 235 -1.88 23.84 6.21
C GLY A 235 -0.77 24.34 7.15
N ILE A 236 -0.56 23.64 8.27
CA ILE A 236 0.52 23.94 9.23
C ILE A 236 1.89 23.78 8.56
N MET A 237 2.09 22.71 7.78
CA MET A 237 3.33 22.47 7.05
C MET A 237 3.62 23.57 6.03
N LYS A 238 2.60 24.04 5.29
CA LYS A 238 2.74 25.21 4.38
C LYS A 238 3.11 26.48 5.13
N GLN A 239 2.45 26.75 6.25
CA GLN A 239 2.64 27.98 7.01
C GLN A 239 4.03 28.05 7.65
N HIS A 240 4.55 26.91 8.11
CA HIS A 240 5.82 26.80 8.84
C HIS A 240 6.87 26.03 8.07
N GLU A 241 6.91 26.22 6.75
CA GLU A 241 7.77 25.45 5.83
C GLU A 241 9.23 25.41 6.28
N ARG A 242 9.78 26.53 6.77
CA ARG A 242 11.19 26.66 7.18
C ARG A 242 11.49 26.22 8.61
N VAL A 243 10.51 25.73 9.37
CA VAL A 243 10.70 25.32 10.77
C VAL A 243 10.83 23.78 10.84
N PRO A 244 12.04 23.22 10.96
CA PRO A 244 12.27 21.78 10.80
C PRO A 244 11.53 20.95 11.85
N ASP A 245 11.48 21.40 13.11
CA ASP A 245 10.80 20.68 14.20
C ASP A 245 9.29 20.52 13.95
N VAL A 246 8.67 21.54 13.35
CA VAL A 246 7.25 21.51 12.96
C VAL A 246 7.06 20.54 11.80
N GLN A 247 7.93 20.58 10.77
CA GLN A 247 7.87 19.66 9.64
C GLN A 247 8.06 18.20 10.09
N LEU A 248 9.05 17.91 10.94
CA LEU A 248 9.31 16.57 11.47
C LEU A 248 8.09 16.01 12.21
N CYS A 249 7.48 16.79 13.11
CA CYS A 249 6.30 16.34 13.83
C CYS A 249 5.08 16.17 12.92
N ALA A 250 4.86 17.09 11.97
CA ALA A 250 3.75 17.01 11.03
C ALA A 250 3.91 15.80 10.10
N CYS A 251 5.08 15.59 9.51
CA CYS A 251 5.37 14.42 8.68
C CYS A 251 5.25 13.12 9.49
N SER A 252 5.69 13.09 10.74
CA SER A 252 5.54 11.90 11.60
C SER A 252 4.08 11.56 11.88
N LEU A 253 3.24 12.58 12.15
CA LEU A 253 1.79 12.38 12.34
C LEU A 253 1.10 11.96 11.04
N LEU A 254 1.46 12.55 9.90
CA LEU A 254 0.99 12.11 8.60
C LEU A 254 1.39 10.65 8.34
N LEU A 255 2.64 10.29 8.59
CA LEU A 255 3.12 8.93 8.33
C LEU A 255 2.38 7.92 9.21
N ARG A 256 2.17 8.26 10.49
CA ARG A 256 1.39 7.43 11.41
C ARG A 256 -0.07 7.30 10.97
N THR A 257 -0.71 8.38 10.52
CA THR A 257 -2.13 8.37 10.11
C THR A 257 -2.34 7.60 8.82
N LEU A 258 -1.53 7.85 7.78
CA LEU A 258 -1.62 7.18 6.49
C LEU A 258 -1.12 5.73 6.56
N GLY A 259 -0.02 5.48 7.29
CA GLY A 259 0.55 4.15 7.47
C GLY A 259 -0.37 3.21 8.26
N HIS A 260 -1.03 3.71 9.32
CA HIS A 260 -1.97 2.91 10.08
C HIS A 260 -3.21 2.53 9.26
N ALA A 261 -3.72 3.43 8.42
CA ALA A 261 -4.84 3.12 7.52
C ALA A 261 -4.49 1.98 6.56
N LEU A 262 -3.27 1.98 5.99
CA LEU A 262 -2.77 0.91 5.13
C LEU A 262 -2.54 -0.41 5.86
N ALA A 263 -2.08 -0.35 7.12
CA ALA A 263 -1.85 -1.54 7.93
C ALA A 263 -3.16 -2.25 8.34
N GLN A 264 -4.23 -1.49 8.59
CA GLN A 264 -5.55 -2.04 8.89
C GLN A 264 -6.28 -2.57 7.66
N ASP A 265 -6.20 -1.84 6.54
CA ASP A 265 -6.82 -2.21 5.29
C ASP A 265 -5.86 -1.90 4.13
N PRO A 266 -5.20 -2.94 3.57
CA PRO A 266 -4.34 -2.80 2.40
C PRO A 266 -5.09 -2.37 1.13
N ALA A 267 -6.41 -2.26 1.12
CA ALA A 267 -7.21 -1.67 0.04
C ALA A 267 -7.72 -0.26 0.38
N ALA A 268 -7.42 0.28 1.57
CA ALA A 268 -7.81 1.62 1.94
C ALA A 268 -7.22 2.63 0.95
N VAL A 269 -8.09 3.51 0.45
CA VAL A 269 -7.70 4.67 -0.35
C VAL A 269 -7.14 5.69 0.63
N VAL A 270 -5.83 5.85 0.63
CA VAL A 270 -5.19 6.91 1.42
C VAL A 270 -5.63 8.23 0.81
N PRO A 271 -6.07 9.20 1.61
CA PRO A 271 -6.50 10.46 1.06
C PRO A 271 -5.33 11.17 0.41
N SER A 272 -5.37 11.20 -0.91
CA SER A 272 -4.38 11.79 -1.80
C SER A 272 -5.01 13.08 -2.33
N ASP A 273 -5.36 13.98 -1.41
CA ASP A 273 -5.82 15.30 -1.86
C ASP A 273 -4.64 16.01 -2.52
N SER A 274 -4.91 16.75 -3.59
CA SER A 274 -3.90 17.35 -4.48
C SER A 274 -2.94 18.33 -3.76
N ALA A 275 -3.13 18.56 -2.46
CA ALA A 275 -2.34 19.44 -1.63
C ALA A 275 -1.18 18.76 -0.88
N ILE A 276 -1.15 17.42 -0.71
CA ILE A 276 -0.11 16.74 0.09
C ILE A 276 1.22 16.71 -0.67
N THR A 277 1.21 16.16 -1.89
CA THR A 277 2.40 16.05 -2.76
C THR A 277 3.18 17.36 -2.91
N PRO A 278 2.56 18.50 -3.30
CA PRO A 278 3.31 19.74 -3.48
C PRO A 278 3.93 20.25 -2.17
N VAL A 279 3.31 19.99 -1.02
CA VAL A 279 3.87 20.36 0.29
C VAL A 279 5.08 19.51 0.61
N LEU A 280 5.00 18.18 0.44
CA LEU A 280 6.12 17.28 0.68
C LEU A 280 7.32 17.62 -0.21
N LEU A 281 7.07 17.96 -1.48
CA LEU A 281 8.10 18.45 -2.39
C LEU A 281 8.71 19.78 -1.94
N SER A 282 7.89 20.71 -1.44
CA SER A 282 8.37 22.00 -0.89
C SER A 282 9.26 21.78 0.34
N VAL A 283 8.84 20.90 1.25
CA VAL A 283 9.59 20.56 2.47
C VAL A 283 10.92 19.92 2.14
N MET A 284 10.95 18.98 1.18
CA MET A 284 12.19 18.37 0.69
C MET A 284 13.17 19.42 0.16
N ARG A 285 12.67 20.37 -0.66
CA ARG A 285 13.49 21.45 -1.23
C ARG A 285 13.96 22.47 -0.20
N SER A 286 13.15 22.72 0.83
CA SER A 286 13.47 23.66 1.91
C SER A 286 14.46 23.09 2.93
N HIS A 287 14.58 21.76 3.03
CA HIS A 287 15.43 21.07 4.02
C HIS A 287 16.26 19.92 3.41
N PRO A 288 17.08 20.14 2.36
CA PRO A 288 17.74 19.07 1.61
C PRO A 288 18.78 18.28 2.42
N GLU A 289 19.33 18.85 3.49
CA GLU A 289 20.35 18.18 4.31
C GLU A 289 19.79 17.53 5.58
N LYS A 290 18.48 17.69 5.87
CA LYS A 290 17.86 17.18 7.09
C LYS A 290 17.42 15.73 6.92
N GLN A 291 18.36 14.82 7.14
CA GLN A 291 18.20 13.37 6.96
C GLN A 291 16.94 12.78 7.61
N GLU A 292 16.66 13.11 8.87
CA GLU A 292 15.45 12.63 9.58
C GLU A 292 14.15 13.04 8.86
N LEU A 293 14.13 14.25 8.30
CA LEU A 293 12.97 14.77 7.58
C LEU A 293 12.86 14.14 6.19
N LEU A 294 13.98 13.93 5.50
CA LEU A 294 14.01 13.24 4.21
C LEU A 294 13.45 11.81 4.32
N VAL A 295 13.82 11.06 5.37
CA VAL A 295 13.27 9.71 5.62
C VAL A 295 11.75 9.75 5.67
N LEU A 296 11.17 10.66 6.46
CA LEU A 296 9.72 10.78 6.59
C LEU A 296 9.06 11.24 5.28
N VAL A 297 9.67 12.19 4.58
CA VAL A 297 9.13 12.72 3.32
C VAL A 297 9.15 11.64 2.22
N TYR A 298 10.23 10.88 2.09
CA TYR A 298 10.30 9.76 1.14
C TYR A 298 9.29 8.67 1.47
N GLY A 299 9.14 8.29 2.74
CA GLY A 299 8.12 7.33 3.15
C GLY A 299 6.69 7.80 2.82
N LEU A 300 6.38 9.06 3.08
CA LEU A 300 5.09 9.66 2.74
C LEU A 300 4.85 9.73 1.23
N LEU A 301 5.85 10.18 0.45
CA LEU A 301 5.75 10.23 -1.00
C LEU A 301 5.58 8.82 -1.59
N ALA A 302 6.25 7.81 -1.04
CA ALA A 302 6.10 6.42 -1.49
C ALA A 302 4.67 5.91 -1.24
N ILE A 303 4.08 6.23 -0.08
CA ILE A 303 2.68 5.92 0.23
C ILE A 303 1.74 6.58 -0.77
N VAL A 304 1.91 7.88 -1.02
CA VAL A 304 1.05 8.68 -1.92
C VAL A 304 1.19 8.21 -3.37
N ALA A 305 2.42 8.02 -3.86
CA ALA A 305 2.70 7.51 -5.21
C ALA A 305 2.16 6.09 -5.43
N SER A 306 2.01 5.30 -4.37
CA SER A 306 1.42 3.96 -4.47
C SER A 306 -0.12 3.96 -4.55
N GLN A 307 -0.80 5.10 -4.42
CA GLN A 307 -2.27 5.16 -4.48
C GLN A 307 -2.81 5.45 -5.89
N GLU A 308 -2.16 6.35 -6.61
CA GLU A 308 -2.55 6.81 -7.94
C GLU A 308 -1.32 6.74 -8.85
N PRO A 309 -1.49 6.50 -10.17
CA PRO A 309 -0.36 6.49 -11.10
C PRO A 309 0.43 7.78 -10.94
N ALA A 310 1.76 7.67 -10.88
CA ALA A 310 2.66 8.78 -10.61
C ALA A 310 2.22 10.00 -11.42
N THR A 311 1.68 11.01 -10.72
CA THR A 311 1.13 12.18 -11.40
C THR A 311 2.25 12.82 -12.21
N ASP A 312 1.91 13.38 -13.37
CA ASP A 312 2.78 14.26 -14.15
C ASP A 312 3.59 15.24 -13.28
N GLU A 313 3.01 15.67 -12.15
CA GLU A 313 3.62 16.56 -11.16
C GLU A 313 4.83 15.93 -10.44
N LEU A 314 4.74 14.66 -10.02
CA LEU A 314 5.84 13.94 -9.38
C LEU A 314 7.03 13.77 -10.34
N GLN A 315 6.76 13.43 -11.60
CA GLN A 315 7.82 13.31 -12.60
C GLN A 315 8.42 14.67 -12.98
N LYS A 316 7.59 15.70 -13.21
CA LYS A 316 8.04 17.08 -13.50
C LYS A 316 8.85 17.70 -12.37
N ALA A 317 8.72 17.18 -11.15
CA ALA A 317 9.47 17.67 -9.99
C ALA A 317 10.94 17.23 -9.96
N GLY A 318 11.41 16.41 -10.92
CA GLY A 318 12.79 15.92 -10.95
C GLY A 318 13.10 14.92 -9.83
N LEU A 319 12.09 14.14 -9.42
CA LEU A 319 12.22 13.24 -8.27
C LEU A 319 13.22 12.11 -8.49
N PHE A 320 13.36 11.60 -9.72
CA PHE A 320 14.33 10.55 -10.01
C PHE A 320 15.75 11.04 -9.73
N GLU A 321 16.11 12.22 -10.23
CA GLU A 321 17.41 12.84 -10.05
C GLU A 321 17.70 13.12 -8.58
N HIS A 322 16.73 13.66 -7.84
CA HIS A 322 16.87 13.92 -6.40
C HIS A 322 17.06 12.63 -5.59
N ILE A 323 16.32 11.57 -5.90
CA ILE A 323 16.48 10.29 -5.22
C ILE A 323 17.88 9.73 -5.49
N LEU A 324 18.31 9.70 -6.75
CA LEU A 324 19.63 9.17 -7.12
C LEU A 324 20.78 9.99 -6.53
N GLU A 325 20.68 11.32 -6.51
CA GLU A 325 21.65 12.20 -5.84
C GLU A 325 21.74 11.92 -4.33
N HIS A 326 20.60 11.69 -3.67
CA HIS A 326 20.57 11.34 -2.25
C HIS A 326 21.04 9.91 -1.97
N LEU A 327 20.82 8.95 -2.87
CA LEU A 327 21.38 7.60 -2.75
C LEU A 327 22.91 7.61 -2.86
N ASP A 328 23.46 8.45 -3.74
CA ASP A 328 24.91 8.66 -3.87
C ASP A 328 25.48 9.38 -2.63
N THR A 329 24.89 10.53 -2.26
CA THR A 329 25.37 11.39 -1.17
C THR A 329 25.21 10.76 0.22
N PHE A 330 24.11 10.03 0.43
CA PHE A 330 23.75 9.43 1.72
C PHE A 330 23.77 7.90 1.68
N SER A 331 24.66 7.31 0.87
CA SER A 331 24.84 5.84 0.75
C SER A 331 25.11 5.11 2.07
N ARG A 332 25.55 5.83 3.11
CA ARG A 332 25.77 5.30 4.47
C ARG A 332 24.62 5.55 5.45
N ASN A 333 23.53 6.17 5.01
CA ASN A 333 22.31 6.28 5.79
C ASN A 333 21.30 5.24 5.29
N ARG A 334 21.16 4.17 6.08
CA ARG A 334 20.29 3.02 5.79
C ARG A 334 18.85 3.44 5.51
N ASP A 335 18.29 4.30 6.36
CA ASP A 335 16.87 4.64 6.31
C ASP A 335 16.55 5.52 5.10
N ILE A 336 17.44 6.46 4.75
CA ILE A 336 17.30 7.25 3.51
C ILE A 336 17.35 6.31 2.29
N CYS A 337 18.28 5.37 2.28
CA CYS A 337 18.44 4.44 1.17
C CYS A 337 17.20 3.57 0.95
N ILE A 338 16.68 2.94 2.01
CA ILE A 338 15.47 2.10 1.91
C ILE A 338 14.25 2.92 1.48
N ASN A 339 14.03 4.09 2.09
CA ASN A 339 12.88 4.94 1.73
C ASN A 339 13.03 5.53 0.32
N GLY A 340 14.25 5.88 -0.09
CA GLY A 340 14.57 6.34 -1.44
C GLY A 340 14.32 5.26 -2.49
N MET A 341 14.78 4.03 -2.25
CA MET A 341 14.50 2.88 -3.13
C MET A 341 13.01 2.54 -3.17
N SER A 342 12.32 2.61 -2.04
CA SER A 342 10.87 2.37 -1.97
C SER A 342 10.07 3.41 -2.76
N LEU A 343 10.46 4.69 -2.67
CA LEU A 343 9.88 5.75 -3.49
C LEU A 343 10.23 5.56 -4.98
N LEU A 344 11.48 5.22 -5.29
CA LEU A 344 11.91 4.93 -6.67
C LEU A 344 11.08 3.80 -7.26
N TRP A 345 10.91 2.69 -6.54
CA TRP A 345 10.04 1.60 -6.94
C TRP A 345 8.60 2.08 -7.20
N ALA A 346 8.00 2.81 -6.26
CA ALA A 346 6.63 3.31 -6.40
C ALA A 346 6.45 4.22 -7.62
N LEU A 347 7.49 5.00 -7.97
CA LEU A 347 7.49 5.82 -9.18
C LEU A 347 7.61 4.96 -10.44
N LEU A 348 8.42 3.89 -10.42
CA LEU A 348 8.72 3.05 -11.58
C LEU A 348 7.57 2.09 -11.97
N VAL A 349 6.81 1.56 -11.00
CA VAL A 349 5.76 0.55 -11.25
C VAL A 349 4.75 0.98 -12.32
N ASP A 350 4.35 2.26 -12.30
CA ASP A 350 3.35 2.81 -13.22
C ASP A 350 3.95 3.84 -14.19
N ALA A 351 5.28 3.95 -14.25
CA ALA A 351 5.91 4.98 -15.08
C ALA A 351 5.89 4.63 -16.56
N VAL A 352 5.19 5.45 -17.34
CA VAL A 352 5.52 5.64 -18.76
C VAL A 352 6.72 6.59 -18.82
N VAL A 353 7.92 6.05 -18.59
CA VAL A 353 9.16 6.84 -18.63
C VAL A 353 9.46 7.22 -20.09
N VAL A 354 9.23 8.49 -20.43
CA VAL A 354 9.50 9.02 -21.78
C VAL A 354 10.99 9.31 -21.97
N ASP A 355 11.71 9.71 -20.91
CA ASP A 355 13.15 9.99 -20.91
C ASP A 355 13.87 9.10 -19.90
N LYS A 356 14.78 8.24 -20.40
CA LYS A 356 15.56 7.32 -19.58
C LYS A 356 16.86 7.93 -19.05
N ALA A 357 17.28 9.10 -19.55
CA ALA A 357 18.50 9.77 -19.14
C ALA A 357 18.67 9.90 -17.61
N PRO A 358 17.63 10.27 -16.82
CA PRO A 358 17.79 10.35 -15.37
C PRO A 358 18.03 8.98 -14.72
N LEU A 359 17.65 7.86 -15.35
CA LEU A 359 17.73 6.52 -14.79
C LEU A 359 18.99 5.73 -15.22
N GLU A 360 19.83 6.27 -16.12
CA GLU A 360 21.05 5.57 -16.59
C GLU A 360 21.99 5.19 -15.44
N LYS A 361 22.05 6.02 -14.39
CA LYS A 361 22.89 5.77 -13.21
C LYS A 361 22.22 4.89 -12.14
N ALA A 362 20.92 4.65 -12.27
CA ALA A 362 20.14 3.98 -11.23
C ALA A 362 20.61 2.54 -10.94
N PRO A 363 20.95 1.69 -11.94
CA PRO A 363 21.43 0.34 -11.66
C PRO A 363 22.74 0.33 -10.86
N ALA A 364 23.72 1.14 -11.28
CA ALA A 364 25.03 1.23 -10.62
C ALA A 364 24.91 1.75 -9.18
N LEU A 365 24.13 2.81 -8.96
CA LEU A 365 23.90 3.35 -7.62
C LEU A 365 23.14 2.36 -6.72
N THR A 366 22.15 1.65 -7.26
CA THR A 366 21.41 0.63 -6.51
C THR A 366 22.35 -0.51 -6.10
N ALA A 367 23.21 -0.97 -7.01
CA ALA A 367 24.22 -1.99 -6.74
C ALA A 367 25.22 -1.54 -5.66
N GLU A 368 25.72 -0.31 -5.72
CA GLU A 368 26.64 0.26 -4.73
C GLU A 368 26.01 0.34 -3.33
N VAL A 369 24.77 0.80 -3.23
CA VAL A 369 24.05 0.86 -1.95
C VAL A 369 23.81 -0.55 -1.39
N MET A 370 23.40 -1.51 -2.22
CA MET A 370 23.25 -2.90 -1.79
C MET A 370 24.60 -3.50 -1.31
N ALA A 371 25.70 -3.18 -1.98
CA ALA A 371 27.04 -3.60 -1.58
C ALA A 371 27.49 -2.98 -0.24
N THR A 372 26.97 -1.80 0.11
CA THR A 372 27.20 -1.13 1.39
C THR A 372 26.47 -1.83 2.55
N TYR A 373 25.33 -2.48 2.28
CA TYR A 373 24.51 -3.19 3.26
C TYR A 373 24.31 -4.68 2.92
N PRO A 374 25.40 -5.46 2.83
CA PRO A 374 25.39 -6.81 2.26
C PRO A 374 24.57 -7.87 3.01
N ALA A 375 24.24 -7.61 4.27
CA ALA A 375 23.53 -8.54 5.15
C ALA A 375 22.15 -8.01 5.57
N ASP A 376 21.71 -6.89 4.98
CA ASP A 376 20.44 -6.25 5.31
C ASP A 376 19.33 -6.75 4.39
N VAL A 377 18.37 -7.48 4.97
CA VAL A 377 17.28 -8.10 4.22
C VAL A 377 16.34 -7.06 3.60
N GLU A 378 16.03 -5.98 4.31
CA GLU A 378 15.14 -4.93 3.80
C GLU A 378 15.81 -4.16 2.66
N MET A 379 17.12 -3.91 2.76
CA MET A 379 17.88 -3.31 1.66
C MET A 379 17.92 -4.22 0.43
N ALA A 380 18.13 -5.53 0.65
CA ALA A 380 18.16 -6.51 -0.42
C ALA A 380 16.79 -6.59 -1.14
N GLU A 381 15.69 -6.61 -0.38
CA GLU A 381 14.34 -6.60 -0.95
C GLU A 381 14.06 -5.34 -1.78
N ALA A 382 14.35 -4.15 -1.22
CA ALA A 382 14.14 -2.88 -1.90
C ALA A 382 15.02 -2.74 -3.15
N GLY A 383 16.29 -3.11 -3.06
CA GLY A 383 17.24 -3.06 -4.16
C GLY A 383 16.87 -4.03 -5.29
N CYS A 384 16.51 -5.28 -4.96
CA CYS A 384 16.04 -6.24 -5.96
C CYS A 384 14.76 -5.78 -6.65
N ALA A 385 13.83 -5.16 -5.92
CA ALA A 385 12.60 -4.61 -6.49
C ALA A 385 12.91 -3.50 -7.53
N VAL A 386 13.81 -2.57 -7.19
CA VAL A 386 14.23 -1.50 -8.11
C VAL A 386 14.97 -2.07 -9.31
N LEU A 387 15.94 -2.96 -9.12
CA LEU A 387 16.72 -3.56 -10.22
C LEU A 387 15.84 -4.35 -11.19
N TRP A 388 14.84 -5.07 -10.69
CA TRP A 388 13.87 -5.74 -11.56
C TRP A 388 13.01 -4.75 -12.36
N LEU A 389 12.52 -3.67 -11.75
CA LEU A 389 11.78 -2.68 -12.54
C LEU A 389 12.68 -1.99 -13.59
N LEU A 390 13.91 -1.65 -13.21
CA LEU A 390 14.89 -1.07 -14.15
C LEU A 390 15.18 -2.01 -15.33
N SER A 391 15.14 -3.33 -15.14
CA SER A 391 15.34 -4.29 -16.22
C SER A 391 14.17 -4.37 -17.20
N LEU A 392 12.96 -3.98 -16.78
CA LEU A 392 11.75 -3.96 -17.62
C LEU A 392 11.54 -2.65 -18.38
N LEU A 393 12.17 -1.54 -17.95
CA LEU A 393 11.99 -0.20 -18.54
C LEU A 393 12.67 -0.09 -19.91
N GLY A 394 12.10 -0.75 -20.92
CA GLY A 394 12.60 -0.76 -22.29
C GLY A 394 11.76 -1.55 -23.28
N GLU A 395 10.81 -2.35 -22.79
CA GLU A 395 9.87 -3.04 -23.67
C GLU A 395 8.77 -2.08 -24.13
N GLN A 396 8.87 -1.59 -25.36
CA GLN A 396 7.74 -0.97 -26.03
C GLN A 396 6.65 -2.05 -26.23
N PRO A 397 5.41 -1.86 -25.75
CA PRO A 397 4.32 -2.79 -26.01
C PRO A 397 3.85 -2.58 -27.45
N GLY A 398 4.50 -3.24 -28.42
CA GLY A 398 4.13 -3.04 -29.82
C GLY A 398 4.88 -3.78 -30.93
N ALA A 399 5.84 -4.66 -30.66
CA ALA A 399 6.48 -5.45 -31.72
C ALA A 399 5.94 -6.89 -31.73
N PRO A 400 5.11 -7.29 -32.73
CA PRO A 400 4.73 -8.69 -32.90
C PRO A 400 5.97 -9.49 -33.33
N GLY A 401 6.03 -10.74 -32.86
CA GLY A 401 7.23 -11.58 -32.94
C GLY A 401 7.82 -11.79 -34.33
N LEU A 402 9.09 -12.21 -34.31
CA LEU A 402 9.77 -13.03 -35.33
C LEU A 402 9.34 -12.75 -36.78
N ALA A 403 9.58 -11.53 -37.28
CA ALA A 403 9.60 -11.27 -38.71
C ALA A 403 10.43 -10.02 -39.07
N GLY A 404 11.58 -10.24 -39.70
CA GLY A 404 12.18 -9.30 -40.66
C GLY A 404 12.91 -8.09 -40.07
N TRP A 405 14.18 -8.28 -39.72
CA TRP A 405 15.12 -7.17 -39.61
C TRP A 405 15.39 -6.58 -41.00
N THR A 406 14.80 -5.42 -41.31
CA THR A 406 15.35 -4.52 -42.32
C THR A 406 15.77 -3.23 -41.62
N LEU A 407 17.04 -3.21 -41.21
CA LEU A 407 17.74 -2.14 -40.50
C LEU A 407 18.26 -1.05 -41.46
N ASP A 408 18.16 0.20 -41.03
CA ASP A 408 18.82 1.37 -41.62
C ASP A 408 20.25 1.51 -41.02
N PRO A 409 21.34 1.62 -41.80
CA PRO A 409 22.71 1.34 -41.32
C PRO A 409 23.42 2.51 -40.60
N ARG A 410 22.71 3.46 -39.99
CA ARG A 410 23.35 4.69 -39.43
C ARG A 410 23.34 4.85 -37.91
N ASP A 411 22.69 3.97 -37.15
CA ASP A 411 22.67 4.03 -35.67
C ASP A 411 23.59 2.99 -34.97
N GLU A 412 24.37 2.19 -35.71
CA GLU A 412 25.24 1.12 -35.18
C GLU A 412 26.59 1.63 -34.62
N ALA A 413 26.56 2.48 -33.60
CA ALA A 413 27.77 2.79 -32.85
C ALA A 413 27.51 3.10 -31.37
N ARG A 414 26.99 2.13 -30.58
CA ARG A 414 27.56 1.76 -29.25
C ARG A 414 26.75 0.87 -28.31
N THR A 415 25.51 0.50 -28.54
CA THR A 415 24.74 -0.17 -27.48
C THR A 415 24.72 -1.68 -27.68
N GLY A 416 25.46 -2.41 -26.83
CA GLY A 416 25.26 -3.85 -26.64
C GLY A 416 23.85 -4.17 -26.11
N PRO A 417 23.50 -5.45 -25.88
CA PRO A 417 22.20 -5.81 -25.30
C PRO A 417 21.99 -5.06 -23.97
N SER A 418 20.79 -4.54 -23.77
CA SER A 418 20.37 -3.93 -22.51
C SER A 418 19.04 -4.52 -22.08
N ALA A 419 18.91 -4.77 -20.79
CA ALA A 419 17.64 -5.10 -20.16
C ALA A 419 17.11 -3.79 -19.58
N GLY A 420 16.22 -3.12 -20.31
CA GLY A 420 15.65 -1.84 -19.88
C GLY A 420 16.70 -0.73 -19.73
N CYS A 421 17.01 -0.37 -18.48
CA CYS A 421 18.04 0.60 -18.08
C CYS A 421 19.36 -0.05 -17.66
N ILE A 422 19.44 -1.39 -17.61
CA ILE A 422 20.64 -2.13 -17.22
C ILE A 422 21.43 -2.49 -18.48
N GLU A 423 22.68 -2.04 -18.55
CA GLU A 423 23.56 -2.34 -19.67
C GLU A 423 24.28 -3.69 -19.49
N GLU A 424 24.69 -4.33 -20.60
CA GLU A 424 25.38 -5.63 -20.60
C GLU A 424 26.57 -5.70 -19.62
N HIS A 425 27.36 -4.63 -19.55
CA HIS A 425 28.54 -4.58 -18.68
C HIS A 425 28.20 -4.67 -17.18
N GLN A 426 26.94 -4.40 -16.81
CA GLN A 426 26.41 -4.46 -15.43
C GLN A 426 25.75 -5.81 -15.12
N PHE A 427 25.45 -6.65 -16.13
CA PHE A 427 24.69 -7.89 -15.92
C PHE A 427 25.36 -8.84 -14.93
N GLU A 428 26.69 -8.99 -15.01
CA GLU A 428 27.41 -9.86 -14.09
C GLU A 428 27.19 -9.43 -12.62
N GLU A 429 27.36 -8.14 -12.33
CA GLU A 429 27.19 -7.60 -10.98
C GLU A 429 25.74 -7.76 -10.49
N VAL A 430 24.76 -7.42 -11.33
CA VAL A 430 23.34 -7.49 -10.98
C VAL A 430 22.88 -8.94 -10.76
N VAL A 431 23.34 -9.90 -11.58
CA VAL A 431 23.08 -11.33 -11.37
C VAL A 431 23.63 -11.80 -10.03
N VAL A 432 24.88 -11.43 -9.70
CA VAL A 432 25.50 -11.77 -8.41
C VAL A 432 24.69 -11.18 -7.25
N LEU A 433 24.24 -9.93 -7.36
CA LEU A 433 23.40 -9.30 -6.34
C LEU A 433 22.07 -10.04 -6.14
N PHE A 434 21.37 -10.41 -7.22
CA PHE A 434 20.12 -11.18 -7.10
C PHE A 434 20.33 -12.53 -6.42
N LEU A 435 21.32 -13.31 -6.86
CA LEU A 435 21.61 -14.61 -6.27
C LEU A 435 22.01 -14.49 -4.79
N ARG A 436 22.83 -13.49 -4.46
CA ARG A 436 23.21 -13.20 -3.08
C ARG A 436 22.01 -12.81 -2.22
N SER A 437 21.13 -11.94 -2.71
CA SER A 437 19.93 -11.52 -1.99
C SER A 437 19.02 -12.71 -1.69
N ILE A 438 18.82 -13.61 -2.66
CA ILE A 438 18.04 -14.84 -2.45
C ILE A 438 18.69 -15.70 -1.35
N ARG A 439 20.02 -15.88 -1.38
CA ARG A 439 20.75 -16.62 -0.33
C ARG A 439 20.62 -15.98 1.05
N LEU A 440 20.56 -14.65 1.12
CA LEU A 440 20.43 -13.92 2.37
C LEU A 440 19.08 -14.17 3.05
N CYS A 441 17.98 -14.23 2.29
CA CYS A 441 16.65 -14.47 2.86
C CYS A 441 15.72 -15.19 1.88
N GLN A 442 15.79 -16.53 1.87
CA GLN A 442 14.92 -17.36 1.03
C GLN A 442 13.45 -17.35 1.51
N ASP A 443 13.19 -17.11 2.80
CA ASP A 443 11.82 -17.13 3.36
C ASP A 443 10.95 -15.95 2.87
N GLN A 444 11.57 -14.91 2.32
CA GLN A 444 10.90 -13.66 1.98
C GLN A 444 10.37 -13.69 0.54
N VAL A 445 9.09 -14.01 0.38
CA VAL A 445 8.40 -14.16 -0.92
C VAL A 445 8.65 -12.99 -1.88
N LEU A 446 8.60 -11.75 -1.39
CA LEU A 446 8.74 -10.55 -2.23
C LEU A 446 10.14 -10.41 -2.82
N LEU A 447 11.15 -10.58 -1.97
CA LEU A 447 12.54 -10.55 -2.37
C LEU A 447 12.79 -11.62 -3.43
N VAL A 448 12.34 -12.84 -3.17
CA VAL A 448 12.52 -13.99 -4.06
C VAL A 448 11.84 -13.77 -5.41
N ASN A 449 10.59 -13.30 -5.43
CA ASN A 449 9.86 -12.99 -6.67
C ASN A 449 10.60 -11.94 -7.50
N ASN A 450 10.94 -10.81 -6.89
CA ASN A 450 11.62 -9.72 -7.56
C ASN A 450 12.98 -10.18 -8.10
N ALA A 451 13.73 -10.96 -7.32
CA ALA A 451 15.04 -11.44 -7.72
C ALA A 451 14.98 -12.44 -8.87
N TYR A 452 14.08 -13.43 -8.84
CA TYR A 452 13.95 -14.37 -9.95
C TYR A 452 13.39 -13.72 -11.22
N ARG A 453 12.44 -12.79 -11.10
CA ARG A 453 11.95 -12.03 -12.26
C ARG A 453 13.04 -11.12 -12.85
N GLY A 454 13.86 -10.50 -12.01
CA GLY A 454 15.05 -9.77 -12.41
C GLY A 454 16.04 -10.65 -13.16
N LEU A 455 16.40 -11.81 -12.59
CA LEU A 455 17.27 -12.80 -13.26
C LEU A 455 16.70 -13.25 -14.61
N ALA A 456 15.39 -13.51 -14.69
CA ALA A 456 14.75 -13.92 -15.93
C ALA A 456 14.85 -12.83 -17.01
N SER A 457 14.61 -11.57 -16.65
CA SER A 457 14.71 -10.44 -17.60
C SER A 457 16.12 -10.23 -18.14
N LEU A 458 17.17 -10.46 -17.33
CA LEU A 458 18.55 -10.39 -17.78
C LEU A 458 18.90 -11.60 -18.66
N ALA A 459 18.47 -12.78 -18.25
CA ALA A 459 18.68 -14.02 -19.00
C ALA A 459 17.95 -14.01 -20.35
N GLU A 460 16.85 -13.28 -20.50
CA GLU A 460 16.12 -13.17 -21.77
C GLU A 460 16.92 -12.45 -22.85
N VAL A 461 17.69 -11.43 -22.48
CA VAL A 461 18.44 -10.59 -23.43
C VAL A 461 19.92 -10.95 -23.54
N SER A 462 20.44 -11.82 -22.67
CA SER A 462 21.86 -12.17 -22.62
C SER A 462 22.13 -13.60 -22.18
N GLU A 463 22.72 -14.38 -23.10
CA GLU A 463 23.25 -15.72 -22.82
C GLU A 463 24.35 -15.69 -21.75
N LEU A 464 25.18 -14.64 -21.72
CA LEU A 464 26.20 -14.48 -20.68
C LEU A 464 25.58 -14.30 -19.30
N ALA A 465 24.50 -13.52 -19.18
CA ALA A 465 23.77 -13.39 -17.93
C ALA A 465 23.15 -14.74 -17.52
N ALA A 466 22.54 -15.46 -18.47
CA ALA A 466 21.97 -16.78 -18.25
C ALA A 466 23.02 -17.81 -17.77
N LEU A 467 24.21 -17.83 -18.38
CA LEU A 467 25.34 -18.66 -17.96
C LEU A 467 25.78 -18.32 -16.53
N GLN A 468 25.82 -17.03 -16.17
CA GLN A 468 26.18 -16.60 -14.82
C GLN A 468 25.14 -16.97 -13.76
N VAL A 469 23.86 -17.07 -14.13
CA VAL A 469 22.82 -17.60 -13.22
C VAL A 469 23.11 -19.06 -12.89
N VAL A 470 23.45 -19.85 -13.90
CA VAL A 470 23.62 -21.31 -13.77
C VAL A 470 24.95 -21.67 -13.10
N MET A 471 26.02 -21.00 -13.54
CA MET A 471 27.41 -21.23 -13.11
C MET A 471 28.02 -19.95 -12.55
N PRO A 472 27.57 -19.46 -11.37
CA PRO A 472 28.14 -18.27 -10.77
C PRO A 472 29.62 -18.48 -10.42
N LYS A 473 30.43 -17.42 -10.54
CA LYS A 473 31.88 -17.47 -10.22
C LYS A 473 32.16 -17.78 -8.74
N GLU A 474 31.22 -17.45 -7.86
CA GLU A 474 31.31 -17.63 -6.42
C GLU A 474 30.01 -18.28 -5.90
N ASP A 475 30.11 -19.16 -4.90
CA ASP A 475 29.05 -19.94 -4.25
C ASP A 475 28.55 -21.21 -4.97
N SER A 476 27.56 -21.87 -4.36
CA SER A 476 26.83 -23.01 -4.94
C SER A 476 26.11 -22.60 -6.22
N SER A 477 25.94 -23.57 -7.13
CA SER A 477 25.21 -23.39 -8.39
C SER A 477 23.87 -22.68 -8.14
N GLY A 478 23.56 -21.68 -8.98
CA GLY A 478 22.28 -20.96 -8.89
C GLY A 478 21.07 -21.88 -9.12
N LEU A 479 21.26 -23.01 -9.81
CA LEU A 479 20.22 -24.03 -9.99
C LEU A 479 19.94 -24.79 -8.69
N THR A 480 20.96 -25.06 -7.86
CA THR A 480 20.75 -25.64 -6.52
C THR A 480 19.98 -24.68 -5.63
N LEU A 481 20.34 -23.38 -5.63
CA LEU A 481 19.62 -22.35 -4.89
C LEU A 481 18.15 -22.23 -5.35
N LEU A 482 17.91 -22.32 -6.65
CA LEU A 482 16.56 -22.33 -7.24
C LEU A 482 15.74 -23.52 -6.76
N GLN A 483 16.32 -24.71 -6.71
CA GLN A 483 15.65 -25.90 -6.20
C GLN A 483 15.33 -25.78 -4.70
N GLU A 484 16.26 -25.29 -3.89
CA GLU A 484 16.03 -25.02 -2.46
C GLU A 484 14.86 -24.04 -2.26
N THR A 485 14.85 -22.96 -3.04
CA THR A 485 13.80 -21.94 -2.96
C THR A 485 12.44 -22.47 -3.42
N TYR A 486 12.39 -23.31 -4.47
CA TYR A 486 11.17 -24.00 -4.85
C TYR A 486 10.64 -24.91 -3.73
N GLN A 487 11.51 -25.68 -3.08
CA GLN A 487 11.06 -26.57 -1.99
C GLN A 487 10.44 -25.80 -0.82
N LEU A 488 10.98 -24.60 -0.53
CA LEU A 488 10.46 -23.71 0.50
C LEU A 488 9.09 -23.11 0.12
N HIS A 489 8.90 -22.72 -1.14
CA HIS A 489 7.73 -21.99 -1.63
C HIS A 489 6.85 -22.76 -2.62
N ARG A 490 6.89 -24.09 -2.59
CA ARG A 490 6.21 -24.99 -3.55
C ARG A 490 4.69 -24.79 -3.67
N ASP A 491 4.09 -24.16 -2.67
CA ASP A 491 2.65 -23.91 -2.56
C ASP A 491 2.28 -22.44 -2.87
N ASP A 492 3.28 -21.58 -3.12
CA ASP A 492 3.10 -20.20 -3.54
C ASP A 492 3.16 -20.09 -5.08
N PRO A 493 2.03 -19.82 -5.77
CA PRO A 493 2.00 -19.79 -7.22
C PRO A 493 2.86 -18.67 -7.83
N GLU A 494 3.04 -17.55 -7.13
CA GLU A 494 3.77 -16.39 -7.65
C GLU A 494 5.28 -16.64 -7.67
N VAL A 495 5.79 -17.32 -6.64
CA VAL A 495 7.19 -17.78 -6.57
C VAL A 495 7.45 -18.84 -7.61
N VAL A 496 6.56 -19.83 -7.73
CA VAL A 496 6.72 -20.91 -8.72
C VAL A 496 6.68 -20.37 -10.15
N GLU A 497 5.83 -19.40 -10.44
CA GLU A 497 5.82 -18.70 -11.74
C GLU A 497 7.14 -17.98 -12.01
N SER A 498 7.63 -17.21 -11.05
CA SER A 498 8.91 -16.48 -11.20
C SER A 498 10.08 -17.43 -11.47
N ILE A 499 10.13 -18.58 -10.78
CA ILE A 499 11.11 -19.64 -11.03
C ILE A 499 10.93 -20.26 -12.42
N CYS A 500 9.70 -20.58 -12.81
CA CYS A 500 9.42 -21.24 -14.09
C CYS A 500 9.74 -20.35 -15.29
N VAL A 501 9.48 -19.05 -15.19
CA VAL A 501 9.85 -18.07 -16.21
C VAL A 501 11.36 -18.01 -16.38
N LEU A 502 12.14 -17.95 -15.28
CA LEU A 502 13.60 -18.02 -15.37
C LEU A 502 14.08 -19.31 -16.04
N LEU A 503 13.56 -20.47 -15.63
CA LEU A 503 13.92 -21.75 -16.25
C LEU A 503 13.61 -21.78 -17.75
N ALA A 504 12.51 -21.15 -18.17
CA ALA A 504 12.15 -21.02 -19.58
C ALA A 504 13.13 -20.15 -20.37
N GLN A 505 13.63 -19.05 -19.78
CA GLN A 505 14.66 -18.22 -20.40
C GLN A 505 16.00 -18.95 -20.47
N LEU A 506 16.41 -19.64 -19.41
CA LEU A 506 17.65 -20.44 -19.40
C LEU A 506 17.60 -21.57 -20.45
N ALA A 507 16.46 -22.26 -20.59
CA ALA A 507 16.27 -23.33 -21.56
C ALA A 507 16.18 -22.84 -23.03
N SER A 508 16.18 -21.52 -23.26
CA SER A 508 16.23 -20.96 -24.61
C SER A 508 17.62 -21.13 -25.25
N TYR A 509 18.68 -21.24 -24.44
CA TYR A 509 20.07 -21.36 -24.91
C TYR A 509 20.53 -22.80 -24.95
N ASP A 510 21.02 -23.27 -26.11
CA ASP A 510 21.46 -24.65 -26.30
C ASP A 510 22.65 -25.01 -25.40
N ASP A 511 23.58 -24.07 -25.17
CA ASP A 511 24.79 -24.28 -24.36
C ASP A 511 24.49 -24.46 -22.86
N ILE A 512 23.30 -24.05 -22.40
CA ILE A 512 22.86 -24.14 -21.00
C ILE A 512 22.09 -25.44 -20.74
N LEU A 513 21.49 -26.05 -21.76
CA LEU A 513 20.67 -27.27 -21.62
C LEU A 513 21.39 -28.43 -20.91
N PRO A 514 22.69 -28.73 -21.18
CA PRO A 514 23.39 -29.80 -20.48
C PRO A 514 23.43 -29.60 -18.95
N GLU A 515 23.56 -28.36 -18.49
CA GLU A 515 23.65 -28.04 -17.07
C GLU A 515 22.27 -28.05 -16.39
N LEU A 516 21.21 -27.66 -17.11
CA LEU A 516 19.83 -27.86 -16.64
C LEU A 516 19.50 -29.36 -16.50
N LEU A 517 19.99 -30.20 -17.40
CA LEU A 517 19.82 -31.65 -17.32
C LEU A 517 20.60 -32.26 -16.15
N SER A 518 21.87 -31.90 -15.98
CA SER A 518 22.75 -32.44 -14.93
C SER A 518 22.28 -32.07 -13.52
N SER A 519 21.70 -30.88 -13.35
CA SER A 519 21.20 -30.36 -12.08
C SER A 519 19.87 -30.98 -11.62
N GLY A 520 19.17 -31.76 -12.45
CA GLY A 520 17.85 -32.29 -12.11
C GLY A 520 16.72 -31.27 -12.30
N THR A 521 16.86 -30.34 -13.25
CA THR A 521 15.80 -29.38 -13.59
C THR A 521 14.58 -30.07 -14.22
N GLN A 522 14.80 -31.14 -15.01
CA GLN A 522 13.69 -31.86 -15.66
C GLN A 522 12.62 -32.38 -14.68
N PRO A 523 12.93 -33.18 -13.64
CA PRO A 523 11.91 -33.67 -12.71
C PRO A 523 11.22 -32.54 -11.93
N LEU A 524 11.94 -31.44 -11.64
CA LEU A 524 11.35 -30.25 -11.02
C LEU A 524 10.25 -29.64 -11.92
N VAL A 525 10.54 -29.47 -13.20
CA VAL A 525 9.60 -28.86 -14.16
C VAL A 525 8.42 -29.80 -14.45
N GLU A 526 8.64 -31.12 -14.49
CA GLU A 526 7.55 -32.11 -14.57
C GLU A 526 6.61 -32.02 -13.37
N GLU A 527 7.15 -31.82 -12.16
CA GLU A 527 6.36 -31.60 -10.95
C GLU A 527 5.53 -30.30 -11.06
N ILE A 528 6.15 -29.19 -11.44
CA ILE A 528 5.46 -27.89 -11.62
C ILE A 528 4.32 -28.03 -12.63
N HIS A 529 4.60 -28.63 -13.79
CA HIS A 529 3.61 -28.87 -14.85
C HIS A 529 2.44 -29.73 -14.37
N GLY A 530 2.70 -30.76 -13.55
CA GLY A 530 1.67 -31.63 -12.99
C GLY A 530 0.84 -31.00 -11.86
N ARG A 531 1.44 -30.08 -11.07
CA ARG A 531 0.78 -29.44 -9.93
C ARG A 531 -0.07 -28.24 -10.33
N PHE A 532 0.40 -27.39 -11.23
CA PHE A 532 -0.23 -26.11 -11.57
C PHE A 532 -1.08 -26.16 -12.85
N THR A 533 -1.82 -27.26 -13.05
CA THR A 533 -2.64 -27.50 -14.26
C THR A 533 -3.70 -26.44 -14.57
N SER A 534 -4.08 -25.62 -13.58
CA SER A 534 -5.05 -24.53 -13.74
C SER A 534 -4.42 -23.21 -14.19
N SER A 535 -3.10 -23.05 -14.09
CA SER A 535 -2.38 -21.85 -14.55
C SER A 535 -1.86 -22.07 -15.97
N LEU A 536 -2.47 -21.39 -16.95
CA LEU A 536 -2.12 -21.57 -18.35
C LEU A 536 -0.68 -21.14 -18.66
N GLU A 537 -0.22 -20.07 -18.01
CA GLU A 537 1.13 -19.51 -18.20
C GLU A 537 2.19 -20.49 -17.69
N LEU A 538 2.04 -20.98 -16.45
CA LEU A 538 2.92 -21.99 -15.87
C LEU A 538 2.99 -23.28 -16.69
N VAL A 539 1.84 -23.78 -17.15
CA VAL A 539 1.78 -24.98 -17.99
C VAL A 539 2.48 -24.75 -19.33
N SER A 540 2.30 -23.57 -19.93
CA SER A 540 2.96 -23.19 -21.19
C SER A 540 4.48 -23.13 -21.04
N ASP A 541 4.96 -22.44 -20.00
CA ASP A 541 6.40 -22.26 -19.73
C ASP A 541 7.08 -23.57 -19.34
N ALA A 542 6.49 -24.33 -18.41
CA ALA A 542 7.00 -25.64 -18.04
C ALA A 542 7.03 -26.58 -19.25
N GLY A 543 5.97 -26.58 -20.07
CA GLY A 543 5.94 -27.36 -21.31
C GLY A 543 7.00 -26.94 -22.33
N ARG A 544 7.33 -25.63 -22.41
CA ARG A 544 8.42 -25.12 -23.26
C ARG A 544 9.77 -25.62 -22.79
N VAL A 545 10.04 -25.58 -21.48
CA VAL A 545 11.29 -26.10 -20.89
C VAL A 545 11.44 -27.60 -21.16
N LEU A 546 10.41 -28.41 -20.88
CA LEU A 546 10.46 -29.87 -21.08
C LEU A 546 10.77 -30.25 -22.53
N ARG A 547 10.12 -29.59 -23.51
CA ARG A 547 10.39 -29.83 -24.94
C ARG A 547 11.85 -29.55 -25.31
N ARG A 548 12.46 -28.51 -24.74
CA ARG A 548 13.87 -28.16 -25.01
C ARG A 548 14.82 -29.17 -24.37
N LEU A 549 14.56 -29.58 -23.13
CA LEU A 549 15.37 -30.59 -22.43
C LEU A 549 15.31 -31.96 -23.13
N GLU A 550 14.12 -32.42 -23.53
CA GLU A 550 13.96 -33.67 -24.29
C GLU A 550 14.67 -33.64 -25.65
N ALA A 551 14.63 -32.50 -26.36
CA ALA A 551 15.32 -32.35 -27.63
C ALA A 551 16.85 -32.47 -27.47
N SER A 552 17.40 -31.87 -26.42
CA SER A 552 18.84 -31.95 -26.10
C SER A 552 19.29 -33.37 -25.72
N GLN A 553 18.48 -34.09 -24.92
CA GLN A 553 18.74 -35.49 -24.57
C GLN A 553 18.79 -36.40 -25.82
N ARG A 554 17.81 -36.28 -26.71
CA ARG A 554 17.76 -37.08 -27.95
C ARG A 554 18.97 -36.82 -28.86
N CYS A 555 19.45 -35.58 -28.93
CA CYS A 555 20.66 -35.24 -29.69
C CYS A 555 21.93 -35.84 -29.09
N SER A 556 22.00 -35.95 -27.76
CA SER A 556 23.14 -36.54 -27.05
C SER A 556 23.16 -38.08 -27.16
N GLU A 557 21.99 -38.72 -27.21
CA GLU A 557 21.85 -40.18 -27.38
C GLU A 557 22.02 -40.63 -28.85
N GLY A 558 21.62 -39.81 -29.82
CA GLY A 558 21.73 -40.13 -31.26
C GLY A 558 23.13 -39.96 -31.85
N GLY A 559 24.10 -39.47 -31.08
CA GLY A 559 25.49 -39.25 -31.48
C GLY A 559 26.49 -40.32 -30.99
N GLN A 560 26.01 -41.40 -30.36
CA GLN A 560 26.84 -42.53 -29.88
C GLN A 560 26.94 -43.67 -30.88
#